data_AF-A0A1H6CC33-F1
#
_entry.id   AF-A0A1H6CC33-F1
#
_cell.length_a   1.000
_cell.length_b   1.000
_cell.length_c   1.000
_cell.angle_alpha   90.00
_cell.angle_beta   90.00
_cell.angle_gamma   90.00
#
_symmetry.space_group_name_H-M   'P 1'
#
loop_
_entity.id
_entity.type
_entity.pdbx_description
1 polymer ?
#
loop_
_entity_poly.entity_id
_entity_poly.type
_entity_poly.pdbx_seq_one_letter_code
_entity_poly.pdbx_strand_id
1 'polypeptide(L)'
;MTLSDQDRTQAETTVSPFNAQSGLGDDMPNVIWNMLQELSNRPNVPDGVNIGKRTIFDLCDQRSIGPVTLDIEHRLSAELSDYPFEARYEEGLKISELGDIIDDPGCSYPATELAMEKYDPDGYDVQPSGQGRARKLRVLVLTVNHESVLYYDPLRYGKVNHDQLSGIETSEIDKQKFVSAWKGRSETTSTLWVEETEQSRLARFNA
;
A
#
# COMPACT_ATOMS: atom_id res chain seq x y z
N MET A 1 0.04 -23.89 -1.59
CA MET A 1 -0.78 -23.62 -2.78
C MET A 1 -0.13 -22.49 -3.55
N THR A 2 0.45 -22.81 -4.72
CA THR A 2 1.06 -21.87 -5.68
C THR A 2 0.03 -20.84 -6.14
N LEU A 3 0.48 -19.66 -6.59
CA LEU A 3 -0.43 -18.63 -7.11
C LEU A 3 -1.18 -19.25 -8.28
N SER A 4 -2.50 -19.24 -8.21
CA SER A 4 -3.33 -19.64 -9.34
C SER A 4 -3.27 -18.57 -10.43
N ASP A 5 -3.59 -18.94 -11.67
CA ASP A 5 -3.75 -17.97 -12.75
C ASP A 5 -4.87 -16.97 -12.46
N GLN A 6 -5.85 -17.38 -11.63
CA GLN A 6 -6.92 -16.51 -11.15
C GLN A 6 -6.38 -15.42 -10.22
N ASP A 7 -5.50 -15.75 -9.27
CA ASP A 7 -4.89 -14.76 -8.36
C ASP A 7 -4.10 -13.71 -9.14
N ARG A 8 -3.31 -14.16 -10.14
CA ARG A 8 -2.56 -13.25 -11.01
C ARG A 8 -3.48 -12.36 -11.85
N THR A 9 -4.54 -12.94 -12.42
CA THR A 9 -5.51 -12.18 -13.22
C THR A 9 -6.27 -11.16 -12.38
N GLN A 10 -6.65 -11.52 -11.16
CA GLN A 10 -7.32 -10.63 -10.22
C GLN A 10 -6.41 -9.48 -9.80
N ALA A 11 -5.16 -9.77 -9.43
CA ALA A 11 -4.17 -8.75 -9.09
C ALA A 11 -3.94 -7.80 -10.26
N GLU A 12 -3.79 -8.33 -11.47
CA GLU A 12 -3.57 -7.52 -12.67
C GLU A 12 -4.76 -6.62 -12.99
N THR A 13 -5.98 -7.16 -12.88
CA THR A 13 -7.21 -6.37 -13.06
C THR A 13 -7.33 -5.28 -12.00
N THR A 14 -6.88 -5.57 -10.77
CA THR A 14 -6.92 -4.62 -9.64
C THR A 14 -5.95 -3.46 -9.86
N VAL A 15 -4.71 -3.73 -10.31
CA VAL A 15 -3.71 -2.67 -10.47
C VAL A 15 -3.81 -1.95 -11.79
N SER A 16 -4.34 -2.55 -12.85
CA SER A 16 -4.47 -1.92 -14.18
C SER A 16 -4.99 -0.47 -14.16
N PRO A 17 -6.02 -0.11 -13.36
CA PRO A 17 -6.52 1.27 -13.25
C PRO A 17 -5.73 2.17 -12.29
N PHE A 18 -4.67 1.68 -11.65
CA PHE A 18 -3.87 2.47 -10.70
C PHE A 18 -3.14 3.61 -11.40
N ASN A 19 -2.88 4.66 -10.64
CA ASN A 19 -2.11 5.79 -11.09
C ASN A 19 -0.62 5.52 -10.87
N ALA A 20 0.20 5.75 -11.88
CA ALA A 20 1.66 5.80 -11.70
C ALA A 20 2.07 6.97 -10.80
N GLN A 21 3.16 6.80 -10.05
CA GLN A 21 3.73 7.89 -9.27
C GLN A 21 4.33 8.97 -10.20
N SER A 22 4.21 10.23 -9.79
CA SER A 22 4.66 11.38 -10.61
C SER A 22 6.13 11.76 -10.38
N GLY A 23 6.76 11.23 -9.32
CA GLY A 23 8.13 11.51 -8.97
C GLY A 23 8.77 10.40 -8.14
N LEU A 24 10.10 10.40 -8.10
CA LEU A 24 10.88 9.39 -7.36
C LEU A 24 10.69 9.47 -5.84
N GLY A 25 10.09 10.52 -5.27
CA GLY A 25 9.84 10.62 -3.83
C GLY A 25 8.40 10.30 -3.40
N ASP A 26 7.54 9.97 -4.36
CA ASP A 26 6.09 10.03 -4.18
C ASP A 26 5.47 8.65 -3.92
N ASP A 27 6.28 7.68 -3.47
CA ASP A 27 5.81 6.30 -3.25
C ASP A 27 4.68 6.24 -2.22
N MET A 28 4.85 6.91 -1.07
CA MET A 28 3.83 6.99 -0.02
C MET A 28 2.51 7.63 -0.49
N PRO A 29 2.48 8.88 -0.99
CA PRO A 29 1.22 9.47 -1.44
C PRO A 29 0.60 8.71 -2.62
N ASN A 30 1.40 8.07 -3.47
CA ASN A 30 0.88 7.26 -4.57
C ASN A 30 0.21 5.96 -4.09
N VAL A 31 0.81 5.22 -3.15
CA VAL A 31 0.17 4.01 -2.61
C VAL A 31 -1.11 4.35 -1.85
N ILE A 32 -1.15 5.44 -1.08
CA ILE A 32 -2.39 5.86 -0.39
C ILE A 32 -3.47 6.23 -1.40
N TRP A 33 -3.11 6.92 -2.48
CA TRP A 33 -4.08 7.28 -3.51
C TRP A 33 -4.68 6.05 -4.20
N ASN A 34 -3.85 5.09 -4.61
CA ASN A 34 -4.35 3.87 -5.23
C ASN A 34 -5.12 2.98 -4.24
N MET A 35 -4.70 2.94 -2.97
CA MET A 35 -5.41 2.25 -1.88
C MET A 35 -6.84 2.78 -1.70
N LEU A 36 -7.00 4.10 -1.54
CA LEU A 36 -8.30 4.72 -1.31
C LEU A 36 -9.18 4.69 -2.56
N GLN A 37 -8.59 4.86 -3.75
CA GLN A 37 -9.34 4.77 -5.01
C GLN A 37 -9.88 3.35 -5.22
N GLU A 38 -9.06 2.32 -4.99
CA GLU A 38 -9.51 0.94 -5.08
C GLU A 38 -10.62 0.66 -4.07
N LEU A 39 -10.43 1.03 -2.80
CA LEU A 39 -11.42 0.86 -1.75
C LEU A 39 -12.74 1.57 -2.10
N SER A 40 -12.70 2.82 -2.58
CA SER A 40 -13.91 3.58 -2.96
C SER A 40 -14.67 2.98 -4.14
N ASN A 41 -14.00 2.20 -5.00
CA ASN A 41 -14.64 1.54 -6.13
C ASN A 41 -15.38 0.26 -5.73
N ARG A 42 -15.23 -0.20 -4.48
CA ARG A 42 -15.90 -1.41 -3.99
C ARG A 42 -17.38 -1.15 -3.71
N PRO A 43 -18.24 -2.18 -3.85
CA PRO A 43 -19.65 -2.03 -3.50
C PRO A 43 -19.84 -1.59 -2.04
N ASN A 44 -20.75 -0.62 -1.84
CA ASN A 44 -21.11 -0.09 -0.51
C ASN A 44 -20.02 0.72 0.20
N VAL A 45 -18.95 1.11 -0.49
CA VAL A 45 -18.00 2.10 0.03
C VAL A 45 -18.39 3.48 -0.51
N PRO A 46 -18.52 4.52 0.34
CA PRO A 46 -18.81 5.87 -0.15
C PRO A 46 -17.66 6.42 -1.00
N ASP A 47 -17.99 7.07 -2.14
CA ASP A 47 -17.01 7.74 -3.02
C ASP A 47 -16.09 8.71 -2.25
N GLY A 48 -16.62 9.34 -1.18
CA GLY A 48 -15.89 10.27 -0.34
C GLY A 48 -14.72 9.69 0.45
N VAL A 49 -14.61 8.36 0.56
CA VAL A 49 -13.41 7.68 1.10
C VAL A 49 -12.19 7.98 0.21
N ASN A 50 -12.38 8.23 -1.07
CA ASN A 50 -11.34 8.77 -1.94
C ASN A 50 -11.21 10.30 -1.72
N ILE A 51 -10.40 10.68 -0.74
CA ILE A 51 -10.16 12.07 -0.34
C ILE A 51 -9.41 12.91 -1.38
N GLY A 52 -9.01 12.30 -2.50
CA GLY A 52 -8.40 12.96 -3.66
C GLY A 52 -6.88 13.18 -3.57
N LYS A 53 -6.23 13.20 -4.74
CA LYS A 53 -4.76 13.30 -4.87
C LYS A 53 -4.15 14.47 -4.09
N ARG A 54 -4.74 15.67 -4.18
CA ARG A 54 -4.18 16.87 -3.54
C ARG A 54 -4.10 16.70 -2.02
N THR A 55 -5.21 16.30 -1.39
CA THR A 55 -5.29 16.07 0.06
C THR A 55 -4.24 15.05 0.49
N ILE A 56 -4.12 13.93 -0.24
CA ILE A 56 -3.16 12.87 0.08
C ILE A 56 -1.70 13.36 0.04
N PHE A 57 -1.35 14.15 -0.98
CA PHE A 57 -0.01 14.76 -1.06
C PHE A 57 0.22 15.75 0.07
N ASP A 58 -0.78 16.58 0.40
CA ASP A 58 -0.71 17.52 1.52
C ASP A 58 -0.53 16.79 2.87
N LEU A 59 -1.19 15.64 3.08
CA LEU A 59 -1.00 14.79 4.26
C LEU A 59 0.44 14.24 4.34
N CYS A 60 1.02 13.83 3.21
CA CYS A 60 2.36 13.25 3.18
C CYS A 60 3.49 14.30 3.31
N ASP A 61 3.26 15.53 2.86
CA ASP A 61 4.28 16.61 2.88
C ASP A 61 4.44 17.30 4.25
N GLN A 62 3.46 17.19 5.16
CA GLN A 62 3.61 17.86 6.45
C GLN A 62 4.75 17.24 7.26
N ARG A 63 5.76 18.07 7.57
CA ARG A 63 6.92 17.71 8.40
C ARG A 63 6.45 17.24 9.78
N SER A 64 6.66 15.97 10.07
CA SER A 64 6.29 15.38 11.36
C SER A 64 7.47 15.38 12.34
N ILE A 65 7.14 15.47 13.63
CA ILE A 65 8.07 15.32 14.76
C ILE A 65 7.81 13.92 15.34
N GLY A 66 8.10 12.86 14.57
CA GLY A 66 7.74 11.49 14.95
C GLY A 66 8.01 10.46 13.83
N PRO A 67 7.65 9.18 14.04
CA PRO A 67 7.61 8.20 12.96
C PRO A 67 6.57 8.65 11.91
N VAL A 68 7.05 9.05 10.74
CA VAL A 68 6.23 9.63 9.65
C VAL A 68 4.96 8.82 9.38
N THR A 69 5.03 7.49 9.44
CA THR A 69 3.91 6.59 9.12
C THR A 69 2.81 6.57 10.19
N LEU A 70 3.17 6.67 11.49
CA LEU A 70 2.20 6.81 12.58
C LEU A 70 1.43 8.14 12.45
N ASP A 71 2.15 9.22 12.11
CA ASP A 71 1.51 10.52 11.90
C ASP A 71 0.61 10.50 10.66
N ILE A 72 0.95 9.74 9.61
CA ILE A 72 0.08 9.55 8.43
C ILE A 72 -1.21 8.84 8.83
N GLU A 73 -1.16 7.78 9.63
CA GLU A 73 -2.35 7.05 10.09
C GLU A 73 -3.34 7.98 10.79
N HIS A 74 -2.90 8.73 11.81
CA HIS A 74 -3.79 9.65 12.53
C HIS A 74 -4.39 10.73 11.63
N ARG A 75 -3.60 11.29 10.71
CA ARG A 75 -4.07 12.33 9.78
C ARG A 75 -5.04 11.75 8.75
N LEU A 76 -4.78 10.55 8.24
CA LEU A 76 -5.68 9.87 7.32
C LEU A 76 -7.00 9.50 8.00
N SER A 77 -6.97 9.00 9.23
CA SER A 77 -8.16 8.75 10.04
C SER A 77 -8.97 10.03 10.31
N ALA A 78 -8.31 11.18 10.49
CA ALA A 78 -8.99 12.46 10.63
C ALA A 78 -9.72 12.88 9.35
N GLU A 79 -9.12 12.69 8.17
CA GLU A 79 -9.78 12.96 6.88
C GLU A 79 -10.93 11.98 6.59
N LEU A 80 -10.87 10.77 7.15
CA LEU A 80 -11.90 9.73 7.00
C LEU A 80 -13.02 9.81 8.06
N SER A 81 -12.98 10.77 9.00
CA SER A 81 -13.87 10.77 10.17
C SER A 81 -15.37 10.85 9.86
N ASP A 82 -15.72 11.38 8.68
CA ASP A 82 -17.11 11.47 8.21
C ASP A 82 -17.63 10.15 7.62
N TYR A 83 -16.76 9.14 7.50
CA TYR A 83 -17.04 7.84 6.91
C TYR A 83 -16.83 6.72 7.94
N PRO A 84 -17.46 5.55 7.74
CA PRO A 84 -17.31 4.41 8.64
C PRO A 84 -15.95 3.69 8.50
N PHE A 85 -14.87 4.42 8.22
CA PHE A 85 -13.54 3.90 7.95
C PHE A 85 -12.49 4.62 8.79
N GLU A 86 -11.43 3.91 9.14
CA GLU A 86 -10.28 4.46 9.85
C GLU A 86 -8.98 3.89 9.31
N ALA A 87 -7.92 4.68 9.33
CA ALA A 87 -6.59 4.19 9.02
C ALA A 87 -5.99 3.46 10.22
N ARG A 88 -5.20 2.43 9.93
CA ARG A 88 -4.51 1.59 10.89
C ARG A 88 -3.05 1.50 10.52
N TYR A 89 -2.20 1.56 11.54
CA TYR A 89 -0.78 1.36 11.41
C TYR A 89 -0.33 0.34 12.44
N GLU A 90 0.41 -0.67 11.98
CA GLU A 90 0.95 -1.68 12.87
C GLU A 90 2.41 -2.02 12.53
N GLU A 91 3.19 -2.15 13.59
CA GLU A 91 4.55 -2.68 13.54
C GLU A 91 4.58 -4.13 14.02
N GLY A 92 5.44 -4.95 13.42
CA GLY A 92 5.65 -6.32 13.88
C GLY A 92 4.62 -7.34 13.39
N LEU A 93 3.73 -6.96 12.47
CA LEU A 93 2.84 -7.88 11.77
C LEU A 93 3.61 -9.03 11.11
N LYS A 94 3.04 -10.23 11.23
CA LYS A 94 3.44 -11.43 10.53
C LYS A 94 2.81 -11.46 9.14
N ILE A 95 3.44 -12.24 8.27
CA ILE A 95 2.96 -12.43 6.90
C ILE A 95 1.57 -13.08 6.83
N SER A 96 1.17 -13.88 7.83
CA SER A 96 -0.17 -14.45 7.91
C SER A 96 -1.21 -13.39 8.25
N GLU A 97 -0.91 -12.50 9.20
CA GLU A 97 -1.79 -11.40 9.62
C GLU A 97 -1.96 -10.40 8.46
N LEU A 98 -0.90 -10.17 7.67
CA LEU A 98 -0.99 -9.41 6.42
C LEU A 98 -1.96 -10.05 5.41
N GLY A 99 -1.97 -11.39 5.32
CA GLY A 99 -2.91 -12.13 4.49
C GLY A 99 -4.35 -11.98 4.96
N ASP A 100 -4.57 -12.05 6.28
CA ASP A 100 -5.90 -11.86 6.89
C ASP A 100 -6.46 -10.45 6.58
N ILE A 101 -5.61 -9.41 6.57
CA ILE A 101 -6.01 -8.04 6.17
C ILE A 101 -6.39 -7.98 4.69
N ILE A 102 -5.64 -8.65 3.82
CA ILE A 102 -5.90 -8.68 2.36
C ILE A 102 -7.23 -9.38 2.04
N ASP A 103 -7.52 -10.46 2.77
CA ASP A 103 -8.71 -11.28 2.53
C ASP A 103 -10.00 -10.66 3.13
N ASP A 104 -9.88 -9.63 3.98
CA ASP A 104 -11.03 -8.92 4.55
C ASP A 104 -11.56 -7.86 3.55
N PRO A 105 -12.80 -8.01 3.03
CA PRO A 105 -13.39 -7.03 2.11
C PRO A 105 -13.61 -5.64 2.74
N GLY A 106 -13.66 -5.55 4.06
CA GLY A 106 -13.74 -4.29 4.82
C GLY A 106 -12.39 -3.59 4.99
N CYS A 107 -11.29 -4.21 4.56
CA CYS A 107 -9.95 -3.64 4.60
C CYS A 107 -9.47 -3.26 3.19
N SER A 108 -8.79 -2.13 3.07
CA SER A 108 -8.02 -1.80 1.87
C SER A 108 -6.83 -2.75 1.72
N TYR A 109 -6.27 -2.84 0.51
CA TYR A 109 -4.96 -3.47 0.35
C TYR A 109 -3.90 -2.76 1.23
N PRO A 110 -3.09 -3.51 2.00
CA PRO A 110 -2.11 -2.92 2.92
C PRO A 110 -0.90 -2.34 2.19
N ALA A 111 -0.49 -1.14 2.60
CA ALA A 111 0.77 -0.52 2.21
C ALA A 111 1.90 -0.95 3.16
N THR A 112 2.96 -1.56 2.61
CA THR A 112 4.12 -2.04 3.39
C THR A 112 5.38 -1.28 3.03
N GLU A 113 6.28 -1.13 4.00
CA GLU A 113 7.60 -0.50 3.78
C GLU A 113 8.68 -1.55 3.51
N LEU A 114 9.27 -1.54 2.31
CA LEU A 114 10.37 -2.41 1.93
C LEU A 114 11.71 -1.66 1.99
N ALA A 115 12.71 -2.27 2.61
CA ALA A 115 14.08 -1.78 2.56
C ALA A 115 14.71 -2.10 1.20
N MET A 116 15.03 -1.05 0.43
CA MET A 116 15.53 -1.20 -0.95
C MET A 116 16.81 -2.05 -1.05
N GLU A 117 17.68 -1.96 -0.04
CA GLU A 117 18.91 -2.74 0.06
C GLU A 117 18.70 -4.27 0.16
N LYS A 118 17.53 -4.71 0.60
CA LYS A 118 17.15 -6.12 0.69
C LYS A 118 16.17 -6.53 -0.41
N TYR A 119 15.50 -5.56 -1.04
CA TYR A 119 14.51 -5.75 -2.10
C TYR A 119 15.15 -5.87 -3.50
N ASP A 120 16.34 -5.29 -3.71
CA ASP A 120 17.16 -5.31 -4.95
C ASP A 120 16.37 -5.52 -6.26
N PRO A 121 15.53 -4.56 -6.67
CA PRO A 121 14.79 -4.65 -7.90
C PRO A 121 15.71 -4.43 -9.11
N ASP A 122 15.79 -5.44 -9.98
CA ASP A 122 16.59 -5.39 -11.21
C ASP A 122 16.28 -4.12 -12.03
N GLY A 123 17.31 -3.35 -12.36
CA GLY A 123 17.22 -2.18 -13.25
C GLY A 123 16.86 -0.86 -12.56
N TYR A 124 16.74 -0.81 -11.23
CA TYR A 124 16.43 0.42 -10.53
C TYR A 124 17.72 1.17 -10.18
N ASP A 125 17.86 2.39 -10.68
CA ASP A 125 18.93 3.30 -10.26
C ASP A 125 18.50 3.99 -8.95
N VAL A 126 18.72 3.30 -7.82
CA VAL A 126 18.32 3.73 -6.48
C VAL A 126 19.42 4.57 -5.87
N GLN A 127 19.33 5.89 -6.00
CA GLN A 127 20.20 6.78 -5.24
C GLN A 127 19.80 6.76 -3.76
N PRO A 128 20.77 6.78 -2.82
CA PRO A 128 20.49 6.96 -1.40
C PRO A 128 19.64 8.21 -1.18
N SER A 129 18.77 8.19 -0.17
CA SER A 129 18.10 9.43 0.24
C SER A 129 19.15 10.50 0.58
N GLY A 130 18.86 11.78 0.39
CA GLY A 130 19.81 12.90 0.58
C GLY A 130 20.46 12.99 1.96
N GLN A 131 20.04 12.17 2.94
CA GLN A 131 20.62 12.04 4.27
C GLN A 131 21.51 10.80 4.46
N GLY A 132 21.87 10.07 3.40
CA GLY A 132 22.71 8.87 3.48
C GLY A 132 22.02 7.65 4.09
N ARG A 133 20.70 7.72 4.34
CA ARG A 133 19.89 6.57 4.74
C ARG A 133 19.45 5.79 3.51
N ALA A 134 19.49 4.46 3.60
CA ALA A 134 18.93 3.58 2.60
C ALA A 134 17.46 3.95 2.37
N ARG A 135 17.10 4.14 1.10
CA ARG A 135 15.74 4.47 0.72
C ARG A 135 14.81 3.31 1.10
N LYS A 136 13.64 3.65 1.65
CA LYS A 136 12.52 2.71 1.79
C LYS A 136 11.57 2.91 0.62
N LEU A 137 10.94 1.83 0.17
CA LEU A 137 9.91 1.83 -0.85
C LEU A 137 8.58 1.41 -0.21
N ARG A 138 7.50 2.13 -0.51
CA ARG A 138 6.15 1.71 -0.15
C ARG A 138 5.52 0.98 -1.33
N VAL A 139 4.92 -0.17 -1.05
CA VAL A 139 4.19 -0.99 -2.03
C VAL A 139 2.81 -1.37 -1.49
N LEU A 140 1.83 -1.57 -2.37
CA LEU A 140 0.54 -2.14 -1.98
C LEU A 140 0.56 -3.64 -2.19
N VAL A 141 0.30 -4.42 -1.14
CA VAL A 141 0.30 -5.88 -1.21
C VAL A 141 -1.11 -6.36 -1.57
N LEU A 142 -1.21 -7.14 -2.64
CA LEU A 142 -2.48 -7.56 -3.23
C LEU A 142 -2.84 -8.99 -2.88
N THR A 143 -1.83 -9.86 -2.78
CA THR A 143 -2.05 -11.28 -2.48
C THR A 143 -0.79 -11.85 -1.84
N VAL A 144 -0.99 -12.67 -0.81
CA VAL A 144 0.05 -13.45 -0.17
C VAL A 144 -0.35 -14.92 -0.26
N ASN A 145 0.40 -15.74 -1.00
CA ASN A 145 0.16 -17.18 -1.02
C ASN A 145 1.23 -17.91 -0.16
N HIS A 146 1.50 -19.20 -0.37
CA HIS A 146 2.55 -19.90 0.37
C HIS A 146 4.02 -19.59 -0.02
N GLU A 147 4.30 -19.14 -1.25
CA GLU A 147 5.64 -19.06 -1.87
C GLU A 147 6.01 -17.66 -2.34
N SER A 148 5.05 -16.87 -2.80
CA SER A 148 5.23 -15.54 -3.38
C SER A 148 4.20 -14.52 -2.88
N VAL A 149 4.51 -13.26 -3.15
CA VAL A 149 3.69 -12.09 -2.84
C VAL A 149 3.47 -11.33 -4.14
N LEU A 150 2.20 -11.01 -4.43
CA LEU A 150 1.82 -10.09 -5.50
C LEU A 150 1.60 -8.70 -4.93
N TYR A 151 2.14 -7.69 -5.60
CA TYR A 151 2.10 -6.32 -5.11
C TYR A 151 2.21 -5.30 -6.25
N TYR A 152 1.78 -4.09 -5.96
CA TYR A 152 2.01 -2.92 -6.80
C TYR A 152 3.28 -2.17 -6.37
N ASP A 153 4.22 -2.01 -7.30
CA ASP A 153 5.45 -1.23 -7.13
C ASP A 153 5.32 0.13 -7.83
N PRO A 154 5.17 1.25 -7.09
CA PRO A 154 5.08 2.57 -7.71
C PRO A 154 6.40 3.02 -8.36
N LEU A 155 7.54 2.51 -7.88
CA LEU A 155 8.86 2.93 -8.35
C LEU A 155 9.16 2.44 -9.77
N ARG A 156 8.57 1.32 -10.19
CA ARG A 156 8.61 0.82 -11.57
C ARG A 156 8.17 1.87 -12.60
N TYR A 157 7.30 2.79 -12.20
CA TYR A 157 6.68 3.77 -13.07
C TYR A 157 7.17 5.21 -12.86
N GLY A 158 8.05 5.45 -11.87
CA GLY A 158 8.47 6.80 -11.47
C GLY A 158 9.31 7.60 -12.45
N LYS A 159 9.78 6.99 -13.55
CA LYS A 159 10.54 7.66 -14.62
C LYS A 159 9.85 7.52 -15.99
N VAL A 160 8.71 6.85 -16.06
CA VAL A 160 8.04 6.56 -17.33
C VAL A 160 7.15 7.74 -17.71
N ASN A 161 7.14 8.11 -19.00
CA ASN A 161 6.17 9.08 -19.49
C ASN A 161 4.76 8.47 -19.38
N HIS A 162 3.86 9.13 -18.63
CA HIS A 162 2.49 8.65 -18.42
C HIS A 162 1.75 8.37 -19.73
N ASP A 163 2.05 9.12 -20.80
CA ASP A 163 1.43 8.94 -22.13
C ASP A 163 1.84 7.63 -22.82
N GLN A 164 2.85 6.93 -22.31
CA GLN A 164 3.37 5.67 -22.85
C GLN A 164 2.94 4.44 -22.05
N LEU A 165 2.20 4.61 -20.95
CA LEU A 165 1.74 3.51 -20.12
C LEU A 165 0.44 2.94 -20.70
N SER A 166 0.46 1.66 -21.08
CA SER A 166 -0.75 0.91 -21.46
C SER A 166 -1.58 0.44 -20.25
N GLY A 167 -1.09 0.70 -19.04
CA GLY A 167 -1.65 0.24 -17.78
C GLY A 167 -0.53 0.01 -16.77
N ILE A 168 -0.93 -0.16 -15.52
CA ILE A 168 -0.04 -0.62 -14.46
C ILE A 168 -0.10 -2.15 -14.40
N GLU A 169 1.05 -2.76 -14.12
CA GLU A 169 1.20 -4.21 -14.02
C GLU A 169 1.55 -4.61 -12.60
N THR A 170 1.15 -5.83 -12.24
CA THR A 170 1.47 -6.45 -10.96
C THR A 170 2.95 -6.87 -10.92
N SER A 171 3.56 -6.82 -9.75
CA SER A 171 4.88 -7.38 -9.47
C SER A 171 4.77 -8.63 -8.59
N GLU A 172 5.68 -9.59 -8.78
CA GLU A 172 5.74 -10.84 -8.01
C GLU A 172 7.13 -10.99 -7.39
N ILE A 173 7.18 -11.35 -6.11
CA ILE A 173 8.43 -11.62 -5.38
C ILE A 173 8.29 -12.87 -4.52
N ASP A 174 9.38 -13.62 -4.33
CA ASP A 174 9.43 -14.69 -3.34
C ASP A 174 9.08 -14.18 -1.94
N LYS A 175 8.27 -14.93 -1.20
CA LYS A 175 7.77 -14.53 0.12
C LYS A 175 8.91 -14.32 1.12
N GLN A 176 9.93 -15.17 1.13
CA GLN A 176 11.04 -15.02 2.09
C GLN A 176 11.83 -13.74 1.79
N LYS A 177 12.06 -13.45 0.50
CA LYS A 177 12.65 -12.17 0.07
C LYS A 177 11.79 -10.99 0.48
N PHE A 178 10.47 -11.05 0.26
CA PHE A 178 9.54 -10.01 0.69
C PHE A 178 9.63 -9.76 2.19
N VAL A 179 9.50 -10.81 3.02
CA VAL A 179 9.57 -10.68 4.49
C VAL A 179 10.92 -10.13 4.95
N SER A 180 12.02 -10.55 4.31
CA SER A 180 13.35 -10.00 4.60
C SER A 180 13.44 -8.51 4.29
N ALA A 181 12.92 -8.08 3.14
CA ALA A 181 12.87 -6.68 2.73
C ALA A 181 11.95 -5.84 3.62
N TRP A 182 10.78 -6.36 3.96
CA TRP A 182 9.78 -5.71 4.81
C TRP A 182 10.28 -5.49 6.24
N LYS A 183 11.03 -6.44 6.80
CA LYS A 183 11.72 -6.28 8.09
C LYS A 183 12.86 -5.26 8.05
N GLY A 184 13.51 -5.12 6.90
CA GLY A 184 14.66 -4.23 6.74
C GLY A 184 15.77 -4.49 7.76
N ARG A 185 16.54 -3.46 8.13
CA ARG A 185 17.56 -3.55 9.20
C ARG A 185 16.99 -3.52 10.61
N SER A 186 15.79 -2.98 10.78
CA SER A 186 15.14 -2.85 12.08
C SER A 186 14.61 -4.18 12.59
N GLU A 187 14.53 -5.20 11.72
CA GLU A 187 13.94 -6.52 12.02
C GLU A 187 12.47 -6.44 12.48
N THR A 188 11.83 -5.31 12.18
CA THR A 188 10.44 -4.99 12.49
C THR A 188 9.76 -4.57 11.21
N THR A 189 8.60 -5.15 10.96
CA THR A 189 7.73 -4.84 9.83
C THR A 189 6.90 -3.59 10.11
N SER A 190 6.48 -2.89 9.06
CA SER A 190 5.57 -1.74 9.18
C SER A 190 4.52 -1.78 8.08
N THR A 191 3.25 -1.63 8.45
CA THR A 191 2.11 -1.67 7.52
C THR A 191 1.08 -0.61 7.86
N LEU A 192 0.54 0.03 6.82
CA LEU A 192 -0.59 0.96 6.88
C LEU A 192 -1.74 0.42 6.04
N TRP A 193 -2.97 0.44 6.55
CA TRP A 193 -4.18 0.13 5.78
C TRP A 193 -5.36 0.98 6.27
N VAL A 194 -6.48 0.92 5.56
CA VAL A 194 -7.76 1.50 5.98
C VAL A 194 -8.75 0.37 6.17
N GLU A 195 -9.50 0.37 7.26
CA GLU A 195 -10.52 -0.64 7.55
C GLU A 195 -11.84 -0.02 7.97
N GLU A 196 -12.93 -0.77 7.78
CA GLU A 196 -14.23 -0.43 8.35
C GLU A 196 -14.16 -0.39 9.88
N THR A 197 -14.71 0.66 10.47
CA THR A 197 -14.84 0.78 11.93
C THR A 197 -15.68 -0.36 12.53
N GLU A 198 -15.39 -0.76 13.77
CA GLU A 198 -16.15 -1.81 14.46
C GLU A 198 -17.66 -1.50 14.54
N GLN A 199 -18.02 -0.22 14.70
CA GLN A 199 -19.42 0.23 14.75
C GLN A 199 -20.15 -0.05 13.43
N SER A 200 -19.48 0.15 12.30
CA SER A 200 -20.03 -0.17 10.98
C SER A 200 -20.19 -1.68 10.78
N ARG A 201 -19.17 -2.46 11.16
CA ARG A 201 -19.21 -3.93 11.10
C ARG A 201 -20.39 -4.48 11.91
N LEU A 202 -20.59 -3.99 13.14
CA LEU A 202 -21.70 -4.39 14.00
C LEU A 202 -23.09 -3.97 13.47
N ALA A 203 -23.19 -2.84 12.76
CA ALA A 203 -24.46 -2.40 12.17
C ALA A 203 -24.93 -3.35 11.05
N ARG A 204 -24.03 -3.95 10.29
CA ARG A 204 -24.35 -4.94 9.23
C ARG A 204 -24.83 -6.29 9.77
N PHE A 205 -24.38 -6.69 10.96
CA PHE A 205 -24.84 -7.95 11.59
C PHE A 205 -26.23 -7.84 12.23
N ASN A 206 -26.71 -6.62 12.47
CA ASN A 206 -28.00 -6.35 13.11
C ASN A 206 -29.10 -5.90 12.13
N ALA A 207 -28.81 -5.88 10.83
CA ALA A 207 -29.74 -5.51 9.75
C ALA A 207 -30.22 -6.76 8.99
#